data_AF-A0A7C7VNA4-F1
#
_entry.id   AF-A0A7C7VNA4-F1
#
_cell.length_a   1.000
_cell.length_b   1.000
_cell.length_c   1.000
_cell.angle_alpha   90.00
_cell.angle_beta   90.00
_cell.angle_gamma   90.00
#
_symmetry.space_group_name_H-M   'P 1'
#
loop_
_entity.id
_entity.type
_entity.pdbx_description
1 polymer ?
#
loop_
_entity_poly.entity_id
_entity_poly.type
_entity_poly.pdbx_seq_one_letter_code
_entity_poly.pdbx_strand_id
1 'polypeptide(L)'
;MFPEKKQLTIQEASKWASVYLEREITTSNISYLVQYGRIKKTKSNNSLFVSKEDLIKYYASENESQEKKWKKELGDDLNWTLSFENYRETERTKHVHRLHPYKGKFIPQLVEYFLDQHTDQFKQEVFFKPDDIILDPFCGSGTTMVQANELGIHALGIDISRFNALISNIKSGEHDARALVRETSKITTALKNFVNEKKNGIFERELTQALSEFNNEHFPSPDFRYKVRQGEINQFQYGKEKLGEFLPIYYDLLEKHQIQV
;
A
#
# COMPACT_ATOMS: atom_id res chain seq x y z
N MET A 1 -8.97 30.21 -12.06
CA MET A 1 -10.32 29.73 -12.45
C MET A 1 -10.14 28.72 -13.57
N PHE A 2 -10.32 27.41 -13.30
CA PHE A 2 -10.22 26.39 -14.35
C PHE A 2 -11.48 26.44 -15.23
N PRO A 3 -11.37 26.36 -16.57
CA PRO A 3 -12.54 26.36 -17.45
C PRO A 3 -13.52 25.23 -17.09
N GLU A 4 -14.80 25.39 -17.44
CA GLU A 4 -15.89 24.41 -17.32
C GLU A 4 -15.70 23.16 -18.21
N LYS A 5 -14.49 22.60 -18.24
CA LYS A 5 -14.25 21.34 -18.93
C LYS A 5 -14.92 20.22 -18.14
N LYS A 6 -15.87 19.53 -18.78
CA LYS A 6 -16.50 18.30 -18.26
C LYS A 6 -15.51 17.13 -18.16
N GLN A 7 -14.47 17.14 -18.99
CA GLN A 7 -13.41 16.14 -19.01
C GLN A 7 -12.05 16.79 -18.77
N LEU A 8 -11.26 16.20 -17.89
CA LEU A 8 -9.93 16.69 -17.50
C LEU A 8 -8.87 15.66 -17.87
N THR A 9 -7.71 16.09 -18.36
CA THR A 9 -6.53 15.21 -18.40
C THR A 9 -6.12 14.79 -16.99
N ILE A 10 -5.32 13.74 -16.83
CA ILE A 10 -4.82 13.30 -15.52
C ILE A 10 -4.08 14.44 -14.78
N GLN A 11 -3.30 15.26 -15.50
CA GLN A 11 -2.60 16.41 -14.92
C GLN A 11 -3.57 17.53 -14.50
N GLU A 12 -4.56 17.86 -15.33
CA GLU A 12 -5.58 18.87 -14.98
C GLU A 12 -6.43 18.40 -13.80
N ALA A 13 -6.79 17.11 -13.75
CA ALA A 13 -7.54 16.50 -12.67
C ALA A 13 -6.79 16.54 -11.34
N SER A 14 -5.49 16.24 -11.34
CA SER A 14 -4.62 16.33 -10.16
C SER A 14 -4.53 17.77 -9.63
N LYS A 15 -4.29 18.75 -10.51
CA LYS A 15 -4.27 20.18 -10.15
C LYS A 15 -5.63 20.64 -9.61
N TRP A 16 -6.71 20.31 -10.30
CA TRP A 16 -8.07 20.66 -9.89
C TRP A 16 -8.41 20.05 -8.54
N ALA A 17 -8.15 18.76 -8.33
CA ALA A 17 -8.46 18.07 -7.08
C ALA A 17 -7.64 18.61 -5.91
N SER A 18 -6.38 19.01 -6.15
CA SER A 18 -5.53 19.60 -5.11
C SER A 18 -6.08 20.94 -4.63
N VAL A 19 -6.56 21.78 -5.57
CA VAL A 19 -7.22 23.05 -5.22
C VAL A 19 -8.58 22.79 -4.55
N TYR A 20 -9.35 21.81 -5.03
CA TYR A 20 -10.67 21.49 -4.50
C TYR A 20 -10.64 20.98 -3.05
N LEU A 21 -9.58 20.26 -2.66
CA LEU A 21 -9.43 19.64 -1.35
C LEU A 21 -8.44 20.35 -0.42
N GLU A 22 -7.79 21.42 -0.89
CA GLU A 22 -6.75 22.14 -0.14
C GLU A 22 -5.59 21.23 0.34
N ARG A 23 -5.29 20.16 -0.40
CA ARG A 23 -4.18 19.22 -0.12
C ARG A 23 -3.56 18.72 -1.41
N GLU A 24 -2.31 18.23 -1.35
CA GLU A 24 -1.64 17.71 -2.55
C GLU A 24 -2.31 16.41 -3.04
N ILE A 25 -2.82 16.43 -4.28
CA ILE A 25 -3.31 15.26 -5.00
C ILE A 25 -2.43 15.04 -6.22
N THR A 26 -1.66 13.96 -6.23
CA THR A 26 -0.73 13.63 -7.31
C THR A 26 -1.44 13.02 -8.51
N THR A 27 -0.76 13.01 -9.67
CA THR A 27 -1.24 12.28 -10.87
C THR A 27 -1.42 10.79 -10.58
N SER A 28 -0.57 10.20 -9.74
CA SER A 28 -0.69 8.81 -9.30
C SER A 28 -1.99 8.54 -8.53
N ASN A 29 -2.46 9.50 -7.71
CA ASN A 29 -3.76 9.37 -7.03
C ASN A 29 -4.90 9.31 -8.04
N ILE A 30 -4.89 10.17 -9.06
CA ILE A 30 -5.92 10.16 -10.12
C ILE A 30 -5.84 8.86 -10.94
N SER A 31 -4.62 8.43 -11.32
CA SER A 31 -4.41 7.16 -12.01
C SER A 31 -4.90 5.95 -11.20
N TYR A 32 -4.72 5.98 -9.88
CA TYR A 32 -5.25 4.97 -8.97
C TYR A 32 -6.78 4.93 -9.01
N LEU A 33 -7.45 6.08 -8.93
CA LEU A 33 -8.91 6.13 -9.04
C LEU A 33 -9.40 5.51 -10.36
N VAL A 34 -8.71 5.79 -11.47
CA VAL A 34 -9.01 5.16 -12.76
C VAL A 34 -8.78 3.65 -12.72
N GLN A 35 -7.60 3.20 -12.29
CA GLN A 35 -7.20 1.79 -12.27
C GLN A 35 -8.14 0.91 -11.42
N TYR A 36 -8.69 1.46 -10.34
CA TYR A 36 -9.61 0.76 -9.45
C TYR A 36 -11.09 1.01 -9.78
N GLY A 37 -11.38 1.62 -10.94
CA GLY A 37 -12.73 1.84 -11.45
C GLY A 37 -13.55 2.81 -10.59
N ARG A 38 -12.90 3.70 -9.82
CA ARG A 38 -13.57 4.71 -9.00
C ARG A 38 -14.12 5.87 -9.84
N ILE A 39 -13.42 6.19 -10.93
CA ILE A 39 -13.80 7.22 -11.89
C ILE A 39 -13.68 6.69 -13.31
N LYS A 40 -14.57 7.14 -14.21
CA LYS A 40 -14.56 6.70 -15.60
C LYS A 40 -13.42 7.37 -16.37
N LYS A 41 -12.70 6.58 -17.19
CA LYS A 41 -11.73 7.09 -18.16
C LYS A 41 -12.34 7.18 -19.56
N THR A 42 -11.95 8.20 -20.31
CA THR A 42 -12.19 8.34 -21.75
C THR A 42 -10.86 8.55 -22.46
N LYS A 43 -10.73 8.02 -23.66
CA LYS A 43 -9.56 8.22 -24.52
C LYS A 43 -9.96 9.11 -25.69
N SER A 44 -9.23 10.19 -25.93
CA SER A 44 -9.39 11.06 -27.10
C SER A 44 -8.01 11.51 -27.57
N ASN A 45 -7.74 11.43 -28.88
CA ASN A 45 -6.48 11.85 -29.50
C ASN A 45 -5.21 11.44 -28.73
N ASN A 46 -5.13 10.14 -28.41
CA ASN A 46 -4.04 9.51 -27.65
C ASN A 46 -3.81 10.03 -26.21
N SER A 47 -4.71 10.88 -25.71
CA SER A 47 -4.70 11.42 -24.35
C SER A 47 -5.81 10.79 -23.50
N LEU A 48 -5.52 10.57 -22.22
CA LEU A 48 -6.46 10.03 -21.24
C LEU A 48 -7.16 11.16 -20.50
N PHE A 49 -8.48 11.08 -20.45
CA PHE A 49 -9.36 12.02 -19.77
C PHE A 49 -10.18 11.32 -18.69
N VAL A 50 -10.56 12.08 -17.67
CA VAL A 50 -11.43 11.64 -16.57
C VAL A 50 -12.60 12.62 -16.42
N SER A 51 -13.74 12.09 -15.96
CA SER A 51 -14.94 12.89 -15.69
C SER A 51 -14.74 13.78 -14.45
N LYS A 52 -14.93 15.10 -14.62
CA LYS A 52 -14.90 16.04 -13.48
C LYS A 52 -16.05 15.77 -12.51
N GLU A 53 -17.21 15.39 -13.02
CA GLU A 53 -18.38 15.05 -12.21
C GLU A 53 -18.13 13.81 -11.35
N ASP A 54 -17.47 12.77 -11.89
CA ASP A 54 -17.12 11.58 -11.11
C ASP A 54 -16.10 11.89 -10.01
N LEU A 55 -15.13 12.76 -10.29
CA LEU A 55 -14.17 13.24 -9.29
C LEU A 55 -14.88 14.01 -8.17
N ILE A 56 -15.81 14.92 -8.51
CA ILE A 56 -16.61 15.64 -7.53
C ILE A 56 -17.42 14.63 -6.70
N LYS A 57 -18.13 13.69 -7.32
CA LYS A 57 -18.91 12.67 -6.59
C LYS A 57 -18.04 11.84 -5.64
N TYR A 58 -16.87 11.40 -6.13
CA TYR A 58 -15.92 10.62 -5.34
C TYR A 58 -15.49 11.40 -4.10
N TYR A 59 -14.95 12.61 -4.26
CA TYR A 59 -14.45 13.41 -3.14
C TYR A 59 -15.56 13.99 -2.27
N ALA A 60 -16.72 14.32 -2.84
CA ALA A 60 -17.87 14.80 -2.09
C ALA A 60 -18.47 13.72 -1.19
N SER A 61 -18.36 12.44 -1.57
CA SER A 61 -18.74 11.32 -0.69
C SER A 61 -17.76 11.10 0.48
N GLU A 62 -16.57 11.69 0.41
CA GLU A 62 -15.58 11.72 1.50
C GLU A 62 -15.70 12.99 2.39
N ASN A 63 -16.73 13.83 2.20
CA ASN A 63 -16.80 15.20 2.77
C ASN A 63 -17.04 15.31 4.29
N GLU A 64 -17.37 14.25 5.02
CA GLU A 64 -17.23 14.32 6.48
C GLU A 64 -15.75 14.07 6.78
N SER A 65 -15.01 15.14 7.10
CA SER A 65 -13.61 14.97 7.49
C SER A 65 -13.57 13.94 8.61
N GLN A 66 -12.66 12.98 8.51
CA GLN A 66 -12.53 11.94 9.53
C GLN A 66 -12.40 12.59 10.92
N GLU A 67 -11.74 13.76 10.98
CA GLU A 67 -11.70 14.60 12.16
C GLU A 67 -13.06 14.93 12.76
N LYS A 68 -13.98 15.48 11.95
CA LYS A 68 -15.33 15.85 12.43
C LYS A 68 -16.10 14.62 12.90
N LYS A 69 -16.00 13.53 12.14
CA LYS A 69 -16.64 12.27 12.50
C LYS A 69 -16.14 11.75 13.84
N TRP A 70 -14.82 11.65 14.01
CA TRP A 70 -14.22 11.12 15.24
C TRP A 70 -14.37 12.07 16.43
N LYS A 71 -14.32 13.39 16.24
CA LYS A 71 -14.63 14.36 17.32
C LYS A 71 -16.07 14.26 17.78
N LYS A 72 -17.01 13.99 16.87
CA LYS A 72 -18.41 13.74 17.24
C LYS A 72 -18.59 12.45 18.04
N GLU A 73 -17.81 11.40 17.73
CA GLU A 73 -17.90 10.10 18.41
C GLU A 73 -17.13 10.06 19.75
N LEU A 74 -15.95 10.68 19.81
CA LEU A 74 -15.00 10.56 20.92
C LEU A 74 -14.91 11.82 21.80
N GLY A 75 -15.37 12.97 21.32
CA GLY A 75 -15.27 14.25 22.02
C GLY A 75 -14.29 15.24 21.40
N ASP A 76 -14.37 16.50 21.85
CA ASP A 76 -13.52 17.60 21.38
C ASP A 76 -12.09 17.58 21.94
N ASP A 77 -11.82 16.72 22.93
CA ASP A 77 -10.50 16.46 23.51
C ASP A 77 -9.59 15.60 22.60
N LEU A 78 -10.16 15.04 21.52
CA LEU A 78 -9.40 14.31 20.51
C LEU A 78 -8.33 15.20 19.85
N ASN A 79 -7.06 14.89 20.12
CA ASN A 79 -5.94 15.53 19.45
C ASN A 79 -5.78 15.00 18.01
N TRP A 80 -6.43 15.68 17.06
CA TRP A 80 -6.35 15.33 15.65
C TRP A 80 -4.94 15.50 15.05
N THR A 81 -4.09 16.32 15.66
CA THR A 81 -2.70 16.54 15.21
C THR A 81 -1.92 15.23 15.18
N LEU A 82 -2.18 14.32 16.14
CA LEU A 82 -1.55 13.01 16.25
C LEU A 82 -2.31 11.91 15.48
N SER A 83 -3.24 12.27 14.59
CA SER A 83 -3.87 11.30 13.67
C SER A 83 -2.93 10.86 12.55
N PHE A 84 -1.98 11.73 12.17
CA PHE A 84 -1.08 11.55 11.04
C PHE A 84 -1.82 11.20 9.73
N GLU A 85 -3.06 11.65 9.58
CA GLU A 85 -3.93 11.34 8.43
C GLU A 85 -3.26 11.69 7.08
N ASN A 86 -2.49 12.78 7.06
CA ASN A 86 -1.84 13.29 5.86
C ASN A 86 -0.58 12.53 5.45
N TYR A 87 -0.05 11.63 6.29
CA TYR A 87 1.14 10.85 5.94
C TYR A 87 0.80 9.72 4.98
N ARG A 88 1.53 9.62 3.86
CA ARG A 88 1.40 8.52 2.90
C ARG A 88 1.95 7.24 3.50
N GLU A 89 1.54 6.09 2.95
CA GLU A 89 2.02 4.79 3.42
C GLU A 89 3.55 4.67 3.37
N THR A 90 4.18 5.19 2.32
CA THR A 90 5.64 5.21 2.18
C THR A 90 6.33 5.96 3.32
N GLU A 91 5.70 7.02 3.83
CA GLU A 91 6.21 7.82 4.95
C GLU A 91 5.94 7.09 6.28
N ARG A 92 4.73 6.53 6.45
CA ARG A 92 4.36 5.69 7.63
C ARG A 92 5.14 4.38 7.71
N THR A 93 5.86 4.00 6.65
CA THR A 93 6.74 2.83 6.63
C THR A 93 8.17 3.18 6.20
N LYS A 94 8.68 4.37 6.56
CA LYS A 94 10.06 4.80 6.22
C LYS A 94 11.13 3.76 6.60
N HIS A 95 12.27 3.80 5.92
CA HIS A 95 13.43 2.93 6.19
C HIS A 95 13.08 1.42 6.20
N VAL A 96 13.37 0.76 7.32
CA VAL A 96 13.24 -0.69 7.54
C VAL A 96 11.85 -1.09 8.04
N HIS A 97 10.94 -0.13 8.25
CA HIS A 97 9.61 -0.38 8.80
C HIS A 97 8.70 -1.21 7.89
N ARG A 98 9.05 -1.35 6.61
CA ARG A 98 8.34 -2.17 5.62
C ARG A 98 8.91 -3.60 5.47
N LEU A 99 10.03 -3.93 6.13
CA LEU A 99 10.64 -5.27 6.02
C LEU A 99 9.72 -6.40 6.50
N HIS A 100 8.83 -6.13 7.46
CA HIS A 100 7.88 -7.13 7.95
C HIS A 100 6.54 -6.47 8.35
N PRO A 101 5.39 -6.99 7.86
CA PRO A 101 4.07 -6.53 8.28
C PRO A 101 3.74 -7.03 9.68
N TYR A 102 3.59 -6.13 10.64
CA TYR A 102 3.20 -6.45 12.01
C TYR A 102 1.83 -5.82 12.32
N LYS A 103 0.86 -6.64 12.77
CA LYS A 103 -0.45 -6.15 13.19
C LYS A 103 -0.30 -5.41 14.52
N GLY A 104 -0.88 -4.22 14.62
CA GLY A 104 -0.74 -3.37 15.81
C GLY A 104 0.57 -2.57 15.87
N LYS A 105 1.31 -2.47 14.76
CA LYS A 105 2.48 -1.58 14.67
C LYS A 105 2.03 -0.12 14.68
N PHE A 106 2.57 0.69 15.59
CA PHE A 106 2.47 2.15 15.49
C PHE A 106 3.34 2.68 14.34
N ILE A 107 2.92 3.82 13.77
CA ILE A 107 3.69 4.51 12.74
C ILE A 107 4.95 5.12 13.36
N PRO A 108 6.06 5.23 12.62
CA PRO A 108 7.31 5.76 13.15
C PRO A 108 7.19 7.21 13.63
N GLN A 109 6.38 8.03 12.96
CA GLN A 109 6.21 9.45 13.30
C GLN A 109 5.60 9.67 14.69
N LEU A 110 4.72 8.78 15.14
CA LEU A 110 4.14 8.86 16.48
C LEU A 110 5.21 8.63 17.54
N VAL A 111 6.13 7.70 17.29
CA VAL A 111 7.25 7.43 18.20
C VAL A 111 8.26 8.57 18.16
N GLU A 112 8.63 9.02 16.97
CA GLU A 112 9.53 10.16 16.76
C GLU A 112 9.02 11.42 17.49
N TYR A 113 7.72 11.68 17.43
CA TYR A 113 7.07 12.79 18.14
C TYR A 113 7.38 12.78 19.66
N PHE A 114 7.35 11.62 20.30
CA PHE A 114 7.63 11.51 21.73
C PHE A 114 9.13 11.47 22.05
N LEU A 115 9.96 10.95 21.14
CA LEU A 115 11.39 10.76 21.39
C LEU A 115 12.26 11.97 21.03
N ASP A 116 11.84 12.79 20.08
CA ASP A 116 12.66 13.92 19.62
C ASP A 116 12.67 15.09 20.63
N GLN A 117 13.31 16.20 20.23
CA GLN A 117 13.46 17.38 21.07
C GLN A 117 12.40 18.47 20.85
N HIS A 118 11.43 18.28 19.95
CA HIS A 118 10.45 19.34 19.70
C HIS A 118 9.48 19.47 20.88
N THR A 119 8.90 20.65 21.06
CA THR A 119 7.81 20.89 22.01
C THR A 119 6.68 21.60 21.31
N ASP A 120 5.45 21.36 21.75
CA ASP A 120 4.26 22.04 21.27
C ASP A 120 3.25 22.20 22.42
N GLN A 121 2.00 22.54 22.10
CA GLN A 121 0.93 22.71 23.09
C GLN A 121 0.57 21.42 23.86
N PHE A 122 0.89 20.24 23.31
CA PHE A 122 0.62 18.92 23.88
C PHE A 122 1.87 18.28 24.51
N LYS A 123 3.01 18.30 23.81
CA LYS A 123 4.33 17.88 24.32
C LYS A 123 5.05 19.11 24.86
N GLN A 124 4.79 19.42 26.13
CA GLN A 124 5.27 20.65 26.77
C GLN A 124 6.73 20.59 27.24
N GLU A 125 7.32 19.40 27.26
CA GLU A 125 8.70 19.17 27.69
C GLU A 125 9.41 18.13 26.81
N VAL A 126 10.74 18.16 26.86
CA VAL A 126 11.59 17.18 26.19
C VAL A 126 11.83 16.00 27.13
N PHE A 127 11.31 14.83 26.76
CA PHE A 127 11.41 13.62 27.59
C PHE A 127 12.74 12.90 27.46
N PHE A 128 13.40 12.99 26.29
CA PHE A 128 14.62 12.25 25.97
C PHE A 128 15.61 13.11 25.20
N LYS A 129 16.88 12.80 25.36
CA LYS A 129 18.02 13.41 24.66
C LYS A 129 18.86 12.30 24.03
N PRO A 130 19.67 12.62 23.00
CA PRO A 130 20.71 11.71 22.52
C PRO A 130 21.52 11.15 23.69
N ASP A 131 21.93 9.89 23.57
CA ASP A 131 22.61 9.08 24.61
C ASP A 131 21.74 8.66 25.82
N ASP A 132 20.48 9.09 25.93
CA ASP A 132 19.55 8.51 26.91
C ASP A 132 19.23 7.04 26.55
N ILE A 133 18.70 6.30 27.54
CA ILE A 133 18.28 4.91 27.39
C ILE A 133 16.77 4.82 27.56
N ILE A 134 16.08 4.23 26.57
CA ILE A 134 14.65 3.93 26.63
C ILE A 134 14.40 2.43 26.75
N LEU A 135 13.33 2.08 27.46
CA LEU A 135 12.82 0.71 27.56
C LEU A 135 11.43 0.63 26.95
N ASP A 136 11.27 -0.21 25.93
CA ASP A 136 9.97 -0.62 25.40
C ASP A 136 9.69 -2.08 25.84
N PRO A 137 8.83 -2.29 26.87
CA PRO A 137 8.58 -3.62 27.41
C PRO A 137 7.70 -4.51 26.51
N PHE A 138 7.15 -3.96 25.42
CA PHE A 138 6.28 -4.67 24.47
C PHE A 138 6.62 -4.28 23.03
N CYS A 139 7.89 -4.46 22.67
CA CYS A 139 8.47 -3.81 21.52
C CYS A 139 7.96 -4.27 20.14
N GLY A 140 7.32 -5.45 20.08
CA GLY A 140 6.80 -6.01 18.85
C GLY A 140 7.87 -6.07 17.77
N SER A 141 7.54 -5.53 16.60
CA SER A 141 8.48 -5.51 15.46
C SER A 141 9.57 -4.43 15.52
N GLY A 142 9.70 -3.69 16.63
CA GLY A 142 10.85 -2.84 16.89
C GLY A 142 10.75 -1.37 16.49
N THR A 143 9.54 -0.80 16.33
CA THR A 143 9.42 0.59 15.85
C THR A 143 10.16 1.58 16.75
N THR A 144 10.02 1.44 18.06
CA THR A 144 10.69 2.26 19.09
C THR A 144 12.21 2.26 18.96
N MET A 145 12.79 1.09 18.72
CA MET A 145 14.24 0.87 18.64
C MET A 145 14.82 1.49 17.37
N VAL A 146 14.08 1.41 16.25
CA VAL A 146 14.52 2.04 15.00
C VAL A 146 14.46 3.56 15.12
N GLN A 147 13.39 4.14 15.71
CA GLN A 147 13.29 5.60 15.86
C GLN A 147 14.28 6.15 16.89
N ALA A 148 14.49 5.45 18.00
CA ALA A 148 15.54 5.82 18.95
C ALA A 148 16.92 5.84 18.27
N ASN A 149 17.23 4.82 17.47
CA ASN A 149 18.49 4.76 16.72
C ASN A 149 18.65 5.93 15.74
N GLU A 150 17.58 6.32 15.01
CA GLU A 150 17.60 7.51 14.13
C GLU A 150 17.91 8.81 14.88
N LEU A 151 17.53 8.89 16.16
CA LEU A 151 17.71 10.07 17.01
C LEU A 151 18.96 10.01 17.90
N GLY A 152 19.79 8.97 17.78
CA GLY A 152 20.97 8.77 18.63
C GLY A 152 20.63 8.41 20.08
N ILE A 153 19.47 7.80 20.32
CA ILE A 153 18.99 7.35 21.63
C ILE A 153 19.20 5.83 21.73
N HIS A 154 19.71 5.36 22.87
CA HIS A 154 19.83 3.93 23.14
C HIS A 154 18.47 3.32 23.48
N ALA A 155 18.18 2.12 22.97
CA ALA A 155 16.89 1.48 23.20
C ALA A 155 17.02 0.00 23.56
N LEU A 156 16.23 -0.43 24.54
CA LEU A 156 16.06 -1.81 24.98
C LEU A 156 14.61 -2.20 24.71
N GLY A 157 14.41 -3.27 23.94
CA GLY A 157 13.09 -3.79 23.61
C GLY A 157 12.88 -5.18 24.20
N ILE A 158 11.73 -5.42 24.83
CA ILE A 158 11.31 -6.74 25.32
C ILE A 158 10.08 -7.19 24.54
N ASP A 159 10.09 -8.42 24.05
CA ASP A 159 8.91 -9.07 23.47
C ASP A 159 8.95 -10.57 23.77
N ILE A 160 7.77 -11.15 23.99
CA ILE A 160 7.63 -12.58 24.27
C ILE A 160 7.83 -13.44 23.01
N SER A 161 7.54 -12.88 21.82
CA SER A 161 7.71 -13.57 20.55
C SER A 161 9.17 -13.51 20.13
N ARG A 162 9.81 -14.68 20.07
CA ARG A 162 11.16 -14.84 19.52
C ARG A 162 11.30 -14.24 18.12
N PHE A 163 10.26 -14.35 17.31
CA PHE A 163 10.27 -13.82 15.95
C PHE A 163 10.24 -12.28 15.94
N ASN A 164 9.43 -11.66 16.80
CA ASN A 164 9.39 -10.21 16.95
C ASN A 164 10.73 -9.66 17.42
N ALA A 165 11.32 -10.27 18.45
CA ALA A 165 12.65 -9.92 18.94
C ALA A 165 13.72 -10.04 17.84
N LEU A 166 13.69 -11.13 17.04
CA LEU A 166 14.58 -11.30 15.89
C LEU A 166 14.42 -10.17 14.87
N ILE A 167 13.18 -9.86 14.47
CA ILE A 167 12.91 -8.80 13.48
C ILE A 167 13.33 -7.42 14.02
N SER A 168 13.08 -7.13 15.29
CA SER A 168 13.52 -5.88 15.93
C SER A 168 15.04 -5.75 15.90
N ASN A 169 15.77 -6.80 16.28
CA ASN A 169 17.23 -6.82 16.23
C ASN A 169 17.78 -6.68 14.80
N ILE A 170 17.16 -7.33 13.82
CA ILE A 170 17.55 -7.18 12.40
C ILE A 170 17.31 -5.74 11.94
N LYS A 171 16.23 -5.09 12.33
CA LYS A 171 15.93 -3.71 11.89
C LYS A 171 16.87 -2.67 12.48
N SER A 172 17.31 -2.87 13.72
CA SER A 172 18.12 -1.90 14.46
C SER A 172 19.62 -2.21 14.47
N GLY A 173 20.02 -3.43 14.10
CA GLY A 173 21.41 -3.85 14.08
C GLY A 173 22.21 -3.31 12.89
N GLU A 174 23.53 -3.27 13.06
CA GLU A 174 24.47 -3.02 11.96
C GLU A 174 24.63 -4.27 11.10
N HIS A 175 24.69 -4.09 9.78
CA HIS A 175 24.81 -5.20 8.82
C HIS A 175 25.95 -4.95 7.84
N ASP A 176 26.69 -6.01 7.50
CA ASP A 176 27.64 -5.98 6.39
C ASP A 176 26.88 -6.04 5.05
N ALA A 177 26.75 -4.88 4.40
CA ALA A 177 26.12 -4.75 3.10
C ALA A 177 26.70 -5.70 2.03
N ARG A 178 28.02 -5.96 2.05
CA ARG A 178 28.66 -6.87 1.09
C ARG A 178 28.29 -8.32 1.37
N ALA A 179 28.22 -8.71 2.64
CA ALA A 179 27.72 -10.03 3.01
C ALA A 179 26.26 -10.21 2.59
N LEU A 180 25.40 -9.21 2.82
CA LEU A 180 24.00 -9.25 2.38
C LEU A 180 23.86 -9.43 0.87
N VAL A 181 24.61 -8.66 0.07
CA VAL A 181 24.59 -8.80 -1.40
C VAL A 181 25.03 -10.20 -1.83
N ARG A 182 26.06 -10.75 -1.19
CA ARG A 182 26.55 -12.09 -1.50
C ARG A 182 25.51 -13.16 -1.17
N GLU A 183 24.92 -13.14 0.03
CA GLU A 183 23.93 -14.15 0.43
C GLU A 183 22.62 -14.04 -0.36
N THR A 184 22.14 -12.82 -0.62
CA THR A 184 20.96 -12.61 -1.48
C THR A 184 21.20 -13.08 -2.92
N SER A 185 22.40 -12.88 -3.46
CA SER A 185 22.78 -13.41 -4.78
C SER A 185 22.79 -14.94 -4.80
N LYS A 186 23.37 -15.59 -3.79
CA LYS A 186 23.36 -17.05 -3.66
C LYS A 186 21.94 -17.61 -3.61
N ILE A 187 21.09 -17.06 -2.75
CA ILE A 187 19.67 -17.46 -2.63
C ILE A 187 18.95 -17.26 -3.96
N THR A 188 19.17 -16.12 -4.62
CA THR A 188 18.56 -15.82 -5.92
C THR A 188 18.96 -16.83 -6.98
N THR A 189 20.25 -17.18 -7.06
CA THR A 189 20.74 -18.20 -8.00
C THR A 189 20.16 -19.57 -7.69
N ALA A 190 20.13 -19.98 -6.42
CA ALA A 190 19.52 -21.24 -6.01
C ALA A 190 18.04 -21.31 -6.38
N LEU A 191 17.28 -20.22 -6.16
CA LEU A 191 15.87 -20.14 -6.54
C LEU A 191 15.68 -20.20 -8.06
N LYS A 192 16.50 -19.48 -8.83
CA LYS A 192 16.46 -19.54 -10.30
C LYS A 192 16.71 -20.95 -10.81
N ASN A 193 17.70 -21.65 -10.25
CA ASN A 193 17.99 -23.03 -10.62
C ASN A 193 16.83 -23.96 -10.26
N PHE A 194 16.29 -23.84 -9.04
CA PHE A 194 15.12 -24.61 -8.61
C PHE A 194 13.92 -24.42 -9.55
N VAL A 195 13.64 -23.19 -9.96
CA VAL A 195 12.55 -22.88 -10.90
C VAL A 195 12.85 -23.46 -12.30
N ASN A 196 14.09 -23.36 -12.78
CA ASN A 196 14.49 -23.90 -14.09
C ASN A 196 14.48 -25.43 -14.13
N GLU A 197 14.80 -26.09 -13.02
CA GLU A 197 14.75 -27.56 -12.90
C GLU A 197 13.32 -28.10 -12.90
N LYS A 198 12.33 -27.29 -12.51
CA LYS A 198 10.92 -27.65 -12.66
C LYS A 198 10.53 -27.65 -14.15
N LYS A 199 10.25 -28.85 -14.67
CA LYS A 199 9.85 -29.10 -16.07
C LYS A 199 8.51 -28.49 -16.49
N ASN A 200 7.77 -27.83 -15.59
CA ASN A 200 6.49 -27.19 -15.91
C ASN A 200 6.65 -25.75 -16.46
N GLY A 201 7.86 -25.25 -16.70
CA GLY A 201 8.05 -23.88 -17.19
C GLY A 201 7.35 -23.57 -18.52
N ILE A 202 7.11 -24.56 -19.39
CA ILE A 202 6.31 -24.37 -20.61
C ILE A 202 4.82 -24.26 -20.25
N PHE A 203 4.31 -25.17 -19.42
CA PHE A 203 2.94 -25.13 -18.91
C PHE A 203 2.61 -23.80 -18.22
N GLU A 204 3.46 -23.34 -17.31
CA GLU A 204 3.24 -22.08 -16.58
C GLU A 204 3.15 -20.88 -17.53
N ARG A 205 3.99 -20.85 -18.57
CA ARG A 205 3.93 -19.80 -19.60
C ARG A 205 2.64 -19.85 -20.40
N GLU A 206 2.24 -21.03 -20.87
CA GLU A 206 1.01 -21.19 -21.66
C GLU A 206 -0.23 -20.89 -20.81
N LEU A 207 -0.28 -21.36 -19.56
CA LEU A 207 -1.36 -21.06 -18.62
C LEU A 207 -1.44 -19.56 -18.33
N THR A 208 -0.31 -18.90 -18.09
CA THR A 208 -0.26 -17.45 -17.86
C THR A 208 -0.75 -16.68 -19.09
N GLN A 209 -0.37 -17.10 -20.29
CA GLN A 209 -0.83 -16.49 -21.53
C GLN A 209 -2.35 -16.67 -21.71
N ALA A 210 -2.86 -17.88 -21.57
CA ALA A 210 -4.29 -18.18 -21.68
C ALA A 210 -5.12 -17.39 -20.64
N LEU A 211 -4.65 -17.33 -19.39
CA LEU A 211 -5.26 -16.48 -18.35
C LEU A 211 -5.26 -15.01 -18.73
N SER A 212 -4.16 -14.50 -19.30
CA SER A 212 -4.08 -13.10 -19.71
C SER A 212 -5.05 -12.77 -20.84
N GLU A 213 -5.15 -13.63 -21.85
CA GLU A 213 -6.06 -13.45 -22.98
C GLU A 213 -7.52 -13.48 -22.49
N PHE A 214 -7.88 -14.50 -21.72
CA PHE A 214 -9.20 -14.66 -21.13
C PHE A 214 -9.58 -13.47 -20.21
N ASN A 215 -8.65 -13.01 -19.37
CA ASN A 215 -8.89 -11.88 -18.48
C ASN A 215 -9.02 -10.55 -19.23
N ASN A 216 -8.27 -10.35 -20.31
CA ASN A 216 -8.40 -9.14 -21.13
C ASN A 216 -9.77 -9.04 -21.80
N GLU A 217 -10.35 -10.18 -22.18
CA GLU A 217 -11.68 -10.26 -22.79
C GLU A 217 -12.81 -10.11 -21.75
N HIS A 218 -12.77 -10.89 -20.67
CA HIS A 218 -13.89 -11.00 -19.73
C HIS A 218 -13.78 -10.09 -18.50
N PHE A 219 -12.56 -9.67 -18.14
CA PHE A 219 -12.30 -8.79 -17.00
C PHE A 219 -11.53 -7.52 -17.40
N PRO A 220 -11.94 -6.78 -18.46
CA PRO A 220 -11.19 -5.64 -18.96
C PRO A 220 -11.10 -4.55 -17.87
N SER A 221 -9.90 -4.33 -17.36
CA SER A 221 -9.65 -3.28 -16.37
C SER A 221 -9.42 -1.93 -17.05
N PRO A 222 -10.05 -0.83 -16.57
CA PRO A 222 -10.86 -0.71 -15.36
C PRO A 222 -12.37 -0.85 -15.57
N ASP A 223 -12.85 -1.05 -16.80
CA ASP A 223 -14.28 -1.05 -17.15
C ASP A 223 -15.10 -2.07 -16.33
N PHE A 224 -14.60 -3.31 -16.24
CA PHE A 224 -15.22 -4.35 -15.41
C PHE A 224 -15.37 -3.90 -13.94
N ARG A 225 -14.31 -3.32 -13.37
CA ARG A 225 -14.32 -2.84 -11.97
C ARG A 225 -15.30 -1.70 -11.77
N TYR A 226 -15.43 -0.82 -12.76
CA TYR A 226 -16.39 0.27 -12.73
C TYR A 226 -17.83 -0.26 -12.74
N LYS A 227 -18.17 -1.18 -13.65
CA LYS A 227 -19.50 -1.81 -13.75
C LYS A 227 -19.90 -2.55 -12.48
N VAL A 228 -18.97 -3.29 -11.86
CA VAL A 228 -19.21 -3.94 -10.56
C VAL A 228 -19.60 -2.92 -9.49
N ARG A 229 -18.93 -1.75 -9.44
CA ARG A 229 -19.23 -0.69 -8.45
C ARG A 229 -20.58 -0.01 -8.69
N GLN A 230 -21.02 0.10 -9.94
CA GLN A 230 -22.34 0.60 -10.27
C GLN A 230 -23.45 -0.43 -10.03
N GLY A 231 -23.10 -1.66 -9.62
CA GLY A 231 -24.04 -2.76 -9.44
C GLY A 231 -24.53 -3.38 -10.75
N GLU A 232 -23.94 -3.00 -11.90
CA GLU A 232 -24.28 -3.54 -13.21
C GLU A 232 -23.82 -4.99 -13.38
N ILE A 233 -22.77 -5.40 -12.66
CA ILE A 233 -22.25 -6.77 -12.64
C ILE A 233 -22.17 -7.27 -11.20
N ASN A 234 -22.81 -8.42 -10.93
CA ASN A 234 -22.55 -9.17 -9.72
C ASN A 234 -21.22 -9.94 -9.85
N GLN A 235 -20.17 -9.45 -9.20
CA GLN A 235 -18.81 -9.98 -9.32
C GLN A 235 -18.71 -11.47 -8.95
N PHE A 236 -19.44 -11.93 -7.94
CA PHE A 236 -19.35 -13.32 -7.48
C PHE A 236 -19.99 -14.28 -8.48
N GLN A 237 -21.18 -13.94 -8.97
CA GLN A 237 -21.86 -14.74 -9.97
C GLN A 237 -21.06 -14.78 -11.28
N TYR A 238 -20.65 -13.62 -11.77
CA TYR A 238 -19.86 -13.51 -13.01
C TYR A 238 -18.53 -14.24 -12.90
N GLY A 239 -17.82 -14.10 -11.77
CA GLY A 239 -16.55 -14.80 -11.53
C GLY A 239 -16.71 -16.32 -11.53
N LYS A 240 -17.80 -16.84 -10.95
CA LYS A 240 -18.09 -18.28 -10.93
C LYS A 240 -18.38 -18.82 -12.34
N GLU A 241 -19.16 -18.08 -13.13
CA GLU A 241 -19.45 -18.43 -14.53
C GLU A 241 -18.17 -18.47 -15.36
N LYS A 242 -17.35 -17.42 -15.28
CA LYS A 242 -16.08 -17.34 -16.02
C LYS A 242 -15.03 -18.35 -15.56
N LEU A 243 -15.01 -18.73 -14.29
CA LEU A 243 -14.20 -19.85 -13.83
C LEU A 243 -14.64 -21.15 -14.52
N GLY A 244 -15.95 -21.39 -14.63
CA GLY A 244 -16.49 -22.56 -15.33
C GLY A 244 -16.08 -22.59 -16.81
N GLU A 245 -16.03 -21.44 -17.47
CA GLU A 245 -15.57 -21.32 -18.86
C GLU A 245 -14.04 -21.51 -19.01
N PHE A 246 -13.24 -21.10 -18.02
CA PHE A 246 -11.78 -21.23 -18.07
C PHE A 246 -11.26 -22.62 -17.67
N LEU A 247 -11.98 -23.35 -16.82
CA LEU A 247 -11.56 -24.66 -16.32
C LEU A 247 -11.25 -25.68 -17.43
N PRO A 248 -12.04 -25.81 -18.52
CA PRO A 248 -11.69 -26.67 -19.64
C PRO A 248 -10.30 -26.35 -20.23
N ILE A 249 -10.01 -25.06 -20.46
CA ILE A 249 -8.70 -24.61 -20.98
C ILE A 249 -7.57 -25.02 -20.02
N TYR A 250 -7.80 -24.89 -18.71
CA TYR A 250 -6.84 -25.31 -17.69
C TYR A 250 -6.59 -26.83 -17.72
N TYR A 251 -7.64 -27.65 -17.80
CA TYR A 251 -7.51 -29.10 -17.84
C TYR A 251 -6.84 -29.59 -19.13
N ASP A 252 -7.15 -28.99 -20.28
CA ASP A 252 -6.48 -29.29 -21.56
C ASP A 252 -4.96 -29.02 -21.47
N LEU A 253 -4.57 -27.93 -20.80
CA LEU A 253 -3.16 -27.61 -20.56
C LEU A 253 -2.50 -28.62 -19.60
N LEU A 254 -3.20 -29.09 -18.56
CA LEU A 254 -2.68 -30.12 -17.67
C LEU A 254 -2.41 -31.42 -18.41
N GLU A 255 -3.34 -31.86 -19.25
CA GLU A 255 -3.21 -33.07 -20.06
C GLU A 255 -2.06 -32.94 -21.07
N LYS A 256 -2.02 -31.82 -21.81
CA LYS A 256 -0.97 -31.51 -22.80
C LYS A 256 0.44 -31.60 -22.22
N HIS A 257 0.62 -31.13 -20.99
CA HIS A 257 1.93 -31.09 -20.32
C HIS A 257 2.15 -32.24 -19.33
N GLN A 258 1.22 -33.19 -19.25
CA GLN A 258 1.27 -34.36 -18.35
C GLN A 258 1.52 -33.98 -16.88
N ILE A 259 0.90 -32.88 -16.43
CA ILE A 259 1.01 -32.41 -15.05
C ILE A 259 -0.05 -33.08 -14.19
N GLN A 260 0.39 -33.72 -13.11
CA GLN A 260 -0.49 -34.23 -12.06
C GLN A 260 -0.68 -33.15 -10.99
N VAL A 261 -1.94 -32.91 -10.61
CA VAL A 261 -2.35 -31.92 -9.59
C VAL A 261 -2.80 -32.63 -8.33
#